data_AF-X6CYL6-F1
#
_entry.id   AF-X6CYL6-F1
#
_cell.length_a   1.000
_cell.length_b   1.000
_cell.length_c   1.000
_cell.angle_alpha   90.00
_cell.angle_beta   90.00
_cell.angle_gamma   90.00
#
_symmetry.space_group_name_H-M   'P 1'
#
loop_
_entity.id
_entity.type
_entity.pdbx_description
1 polymer ?
#
loop_
_entity_poly.entity_id
_entity_poly.type
_entity_poly.pdbx_seq_one_letter_code
_entity_poly.pdbx_strand_id
1 'polypeptide(L)'
;MARLEELELDGFQRLEALVDRAGADDVGEANALLRRFKGRTDEIDTAIDEFILDFMTLVFVVETGEEGFEKPVRELAGTRLSKLKHLVNVPA
;
A
#
# COMPACT_ATOMS: atom_id res chain seq x y z
N MET A 1 19.65 13.21 -0.41
CA MET A 1 19.39 11.83 0.07
C MET A 1 18.45 11.88 1.28
N ALA A 2 18.88 12.35 2.47
CA ALA A 2 18.08 12.33 3.71
C ALA A 2 16.62 12.87 3.63
N ARG A 3 16.38 14.01 2.96
CA ARG A 3 15.02 14.61 2.89
C ARG A 3 14.03 13.80 2.03
N LEU A 4 14.53 13.07 1.02
CA LEU A 4 13.69 12.23 0.16
C LEU A 4 13.27 10.96 0.91
N GLU A 5 14.21 10.34 1.61
CA GLU A 5 13.98 9.16 2.46
C GLU A 5 12.98 9.47 3.59
N GLU A 6 13.05 10.66 4.20
CA GLU A 6 12.12 11.09 5.25
C GLU A 6 10.68 11.29 4.72
N LEU A 7 10.52 11.87 3.52
CA LEU A 7 9.22 11.99 2.84
C LEU A 7 8.68 10.64 2.34
N GLU A 8 9.55 9.71 2.01
CA GLU A 8 9.19 8.34 1.65
C GLU A 8 8.68 7.61 2.90
N LEU A 9 9.39 7.68 4.02
CA LEU A 9 8.97 7.13 5.32
C LEU A 9 7.61 7.66 5.79
N ASP A 10 7.40 8.98 5.76
CA ASP A 10 6.13 9.61 6.14
C ASP A 10 4.96 9.09 5.28
N GLY A 11 5.17 8.93 3.97
CA GLY A 11 4.12 8.39 3.10
C GLY A 11 3.86 6.89 3.28
N PHE A 12 4.84 6.09 3.70
CA PHE A 12 4.58 4.69 4.06
C PHE A 12 3.82 4.56 5.38
N GLN A 13 4.10 5.41 6.38
CA GLN A 13 3.30 5.46 7.60
C GLN A 13 1.84 5.83 7.30
N ARG A 14 1.63 6.75 6.34
CA ARG A 14 0.29 7.08 5.87
C ARG A 14 -0.38 5.91 5.15
N LEU A 15 0.35 5.17 4.31
CA LEU A 15 -0.18 3.95 3.67
C LEU A 15 -0.52 2.85 4.71
N GLU A 16 0.30 2.68 5.74
CA GLU A 16 0.03 1.76 6.85
C GLU A 16 -1.29 2.14 7.56
N ALA A 17 -1.51 3.43 7.84
CA ALA A 17 -2.76 3.92 8.43
C ALA A 17 -3.99 3.73 7.51
N LEU A 18 -3.83 3.87 6.18
CA LEU A 18 -4.90 3.58 5.22
C LEU A 18 -5.23 2.08 5.21
N VAL A 19 -4.22 1.20 5.29
CA VAL A 19 -4.44 -0.24 5.42
C VAL A 19 -5.15 -0.58 6.72
N ASP A 20 -4.85 0.11 7.83
CA ASP A 20 -5.54 -0.10 9.12
C ASP A 20 -6.99 0.38 9.10
N ARG A 21 -7.29 1.49 8.43
CA ARG A 21 -8.66 2.02 8.32
C ARG A 21 -9.51 1.26 7.30
N ALA A 22 -8.96 0.98 6.12
CA ALA A 22 -9.60 0.28 5.01
C ALA A 22 -11.00 0.81 4.62
N GLY A 23 -11.14 2.13 4.51
CA GLY A 23 -12.37 2.76 4.05
C GLY A 23 -12.51 2.84 2.52
N ALA A 24 -13.75 3.04 2.05
CA ALA A 24 -14.14 3.19 0.64
C ALA A 24 -13.22 4.12 -0.18
N ASP A 25 -12.87 5.27 0.40
CA ASP A 25 -12.12 6.33 -0.27
C ASP A 25 -10.59 6.13 -0.18
N ASP A 26 -10.12 5.18 0.63
CA ASP A 26 -8.72 5.06 1.00
C ASP A 26 -7.85 4.54 -0.15
N VAL A 27 -8.43 3.77 -1.07
CA VAL A 27 -7.76 3.27 -2.30
C VAL A 27 -7.31 4.44 -3.18
N GLY A 28 -8.14 5.49 -3.29
CA GLY A 28 -7.81 6.68 -4.08
C GLY A 28 -6.61 7.42 -3.49
N GLU A 29 -6.61 7.57 -2.15
CA GLU A 29 -5.51 8.21 -1.43
C GLU A 29 -4.20 7.41 -1.54
N ALA A 30 -4.28 6.08 -1.39
CA ALA A 30 -3.13 5.19 -1.56
C ALA A 30 -2.52 5.31 -2.97
N ASN A 31 -3.36 5.33 -4.02
CA ASN A 31 -2.90 5.54 -5.39
C ASN A 31 -2.19 6.88 -5.57
N ALA A 32 -2.70 7.95 -4.96
CA ALA A 32 -2.08 9.27 -5.02
C ALA A 32 -0.68 9.28 -4.37
N LEU A 33 -0.53 8.62 -3.21
CA LEU A 33 0.75 8.49 -2.52
C LEU A 33 1.76 7.62 -3.30
N LEU A 34 1.29 6.61 -4.02
CA LEU A 34 2.13 5.68 -4.77
C LEU A 34 2.54 6.19 -6.16
N ARG A 35 1.85 7.20 -6.69
CA ARG A 35 2.13 7.76 -8.02
C ARG A 35 3.58 8.22 -8.22
N ARG A 36 4.26 8.64 -7.14
CA ARG A 36 5.67 9.07 -7.15
C ARG A 36 6.68 7.93 -7.39
N PHE A 37 6.25 6.68 -7.22
CA PHE A 37 7.07 5.50 -7.43
C PHE A 37 6.81 4.84 -8.79
N LYS A 38 5.68 5.16 -9.44
CA LYS A 38 5.34 4.58 -10.75
C LYS A 38 6.36 4.92 -11.83
N GLY A 39 6.71 3.94 -12.65
CA GLY A 39 7.68 4.05 -13.74
C GLY A 39 9.14 4.07 -13.31
N ARG A 40 9.46 3.80 -12.03
CA ARG A 40 10.86 3.63 -11.58
C ARG A 40 11.45 2.33 -12.13
N THR A 41 10.72 1.22 -11.97
CA THR A 41 11.03 -0.10 -12.54
C THR A 41 9.75 -0.91 -12.73
N ASP A 42 9.75 -1.87 -13.66
CA ASP A 42 8.62 -2.79 -13.87
C ASP A 42 8.27 -3.58 -12.60
N GLU A 43 9.27 -3.90 -11.78
CA GLU A 43 9.10 -4.60 -10.51
C GLU A 43 8.36 -3.73 -9.47
N ILE A 44 8.70 -2.44 -9.38
CA ILE A 44 7.99 -1.49 -8.52
C ILE A 44 6.55 -1.30 -9.01
N ASP A 45 6.34 -1.15 -10.32
CA ASP A 45 5.00 -1.00 -10.89
C ASP A 45 4.13 -2.23 -10.59
N THR A 46 4.70 -3.43 -10.76
CA THR A 46 4.03 -4.68 -10.41
C THR A 46 3.70 -4.74 -8.91
N ALA A 47 4.64 -4.37 -8.03
CA ALA A 47 4.40 -4.38 -6.59
C ALA A 47 3.34 -3.36 -6.15
N ILE A 48 3.25 -2.21 -6.82
CA ILE A 48 2.19 -1.22 -6.60
C ILE A 48 0.83 -1.81 -6.99
N ASP A 49 0.73 -2.41 -8.18
CA ASP A 49 -0.54 -2.97 -8.66
C ASP A 49 -1.00 -4.16 -7.80
N GLU A 50 -0.07 -5.03 -7.36
CA GLU A 50 -0.35 -6.10 -6.39
C GLU A 50 -0.89 -5.55 -5.07
N PHE A 51 -0.23 -4.52 -4.51
CA PHE A 51 -0.67 -3.90 -3.26
C PHE A 51 -2.06 -3.26 -3.38
N ILE A 52 -2.31 -2.52 -4.47
CA ILE A 52 -3.62 -1.87 -4.69
C ILE A 52 -4.72 -2.91 -4.84
N LEU A 53 -4.48 -4.03 -5.52
CA LEU A 53 -5.47 -5.10 -5.65
C LEU A 53 -5.82 -5.73 -4.30
N ASP A 54 -4.82 -6.05 -3.48
CA ASP A 54 -5.04 -6.63 -2.15
C ASP A 54 -5.70 -5.60 -1.21
N PHE A 55 -5.39 -4.31 -1.36
CA PHE A 55 -6.03 -3.25 -0.59
C PHE A 55 -7.49 -3.00 -1.00
N MET A 56 -7.81 -3.03 -2.29
CA MET A 56 -9.21 -3.01 -2.77
C MET A 56 -10.00 -4.19 -2.23
N THR A 57 -9.37 -5.36 -2.17
CA THR A 57 -9.98 -6.56 -1.58
C THR A 57 -10.24 -6.37 -0.08
N LEU A 58 -9.30 -5.78 0.66
CA LEU A 58 -9.50 -5.45 2.07
C LEU A 58 -10.67 -4.50 2.28
N VAL A 59 -10.73 -3.41 1.52
CA VAL A 59 -11.82 -2.43 1.59
C VAL A 59 -13.16 -3.11 1.31
N PHE A 60 -13.25 -3.93 0.27
CA PHE A 60 -14.45 -4.71 -0.03
C PHE A 60 -14.89 -5.60 1.14
N VAL A 61 -13.96 -6.33 1.76
CA VAL A 61 -14.24 -7.22 2.90
C VAL A 61 -14.76 -6.43 4.11
N VAL A 62 -14.14 -5.29 4.41
CA VAL A 62 -14.56 -4.40 5.50
C VAL A 62 -15.95 -3.80 5.22
N GLU A 63 -16.19 -3.33 4.00
CA GLU A 63 -17.49 -2.75 3.61
C GLU A 63 -18.63 -3.76 3.63
N THR A 64 -18.34 -5.01 3.25
CA THR A 64 -19.35 -6.07 3.21
C THR A 64 -19.61 -6.72 4.57
N GLY A 65 -18.79 -6.41 5.58
CA GLY A 65 -18.91 -6.99 6.92
C GLY A 65 -18.50 -8.47 6.99
N GLU A 66 -17.64 -8.91 6.08
CA GLU A 66 -17.12 -10.28 6.01
C GLU A 66 -15.99 -10.47 7.03
N GLU A 67 -16.31 -10.31 8.32
CA GLU A 67 -15.36 -10.23 9.45
C GLU A 67 -14.35 -11.40 9.50
N GLY A 68 -14.74 -12.60 9.02
CA GLY A 68 -13.88 -13.78 8.98
C GLY A 68 -12.68 -13.65 8.04
N PHE A 69 -12.74 -12.76 7.06
CA PHE A 69 -11.68 -12.52 6.07
C PHE A 69 -10.90 -11.24 6.31
N GLU A 70 -11.40 -10.32 7.14
CA GLU A 70 -10.79 -9.01 7.35
C GLU A 70 -9.33 -9.12 7.78
N LYS A 71 -9.07 -9.84 8.89
CA LYS A 71 -7.72 -9.97 9.43
C LYS A 71 -6.74 -10.62 8.45
N PRO A 72 -7.04 -11.77 7.82
CA PRO A 72 -6.18 -12.37 6.81
C PRO A 72 -5.86 -11.43 5.62
N VAL A 73 -6.87 -10.71 5.11
CA VAL A 73 -6.66 -9.81 3.96
C VAL A 73 -5.87 -8.57 4.38
N ARG A 74 -6.04 -8.09 5.62
CA ARG A 74 -5.25 -6.99 6.18
C ARG A 74 -3.78 -7.37 6.31
N GLU A 75 -3.49 -8.56 6.80
CA GLU A 75 -2.12 -9.10 6.88
C GLU A 75 -1.50 -9.25 5.48
N LEU A 76 -2.29 -9.68 4.48
CA LEU A 76 -1.86 -9.77 3.09
C LEU A 76 -1.49 -8.38 2.52
N ALA A 77 -2.38 -7.40 2.64
CA ALA A 77 -2.13 -6.03 2.17
C ALA A 77 -0.91 -5.40 2.87
N GLY A 78 -0.76 -5.61 4.18
CA GLY A 78 0.42 -5.16 4.95
C GLY A 78 1.73 -5.82 4.50
N THR A 79 1.68 -7.10 4.14
CA THR A 79 2.84 -7.82 3.59
C THR A 79 3.24 -7.27 2.22
N ARG A 80 2.27 -7.00 1.34
CA ARG A 80 2.52 -6.34 0.04
C ARG A 80 3.11 -4.95 0.21
N LEU A 81 2.58 -4.16 1.14
CA LEU A 81 3.10 -2.82 1.45
C LEU A 81 4.55 -2.88 1.94
N SER A 82 4.87 -3.85 2.80
CA SER A 82 6.23 -4.07 3.29
C SER A 82 7.21 -4.43 2.16
N LYS A 83 6.79 -5.30 1.23
CA LYS A 83 7.57 -5.63 0.01
C LYS A 83 7.82 -4.37 -0.83
N LEU A 84 6.79 -3.56 -1.07
CA LEU A 84 6.90 -2.31 -1.81
C LEU A 84 7.86 -1.33 -1.12
N LYS A 85 7.77 -1.18 0.20
CA LYS A 85 8.69 -0.37 1.02
C LYS A 85 10.13 -0.82 0.86
N HIS A 86 10.38 -2.13 0.78
CA HIS A 86 11.70 -2.66 0.54
C HIS A 86 12.21 -2.30 -0.86
N LEU A 87 11.42 -2.55 -1.90
CA LEU A 87 11.79 -2.31 -3.30
C LEU A 87 12.14 -0.85 -3.59
N VAL A 88 11.40 0.11 -3.02
CA VAL A 88 11.66 1.54 -3.27
C VAL A 88 12.85 2.09 -2.48
N ASN A 89 13.25 1.43 -1.39
CA ASN A 89 14.39 1.82 -0.55
C ASN A 89 15.70 1.14 -0.96
N VAL A 90 15.66 0.13 -1.83
CA VAL A 90 16.87 -0.45 -2.42
C VAL A 90 17.34 0.50 -3.54
N PRO A 91 18.57 1.03 -3.49
CA PRO A 91 19.11 1.83 -4.59
C PRO A 91 19.20 0.96 -5.86
N ALA A 92 18.66 1.47 -6.96
CA ALA A 92 18.70 0.85 -8.28
C ALA A 92 20.14 0.73 -8.83
#